data_AF-A0AAD8AQN1-F1
#
_entry.id   AF-A0AAD8AQN1-F1
#
_cell.length_a   1.000
_cell.length_b   1.000
_cell.length_c   1.000
_cell.angle_alpha   90.00
_cell.angle_beta   90.00
_cell.angle_gamma   90.00
#
_symmetry.space_group_name_H-M   'P 1'
#
loop_
_entity.id
_entity.type
_entity.pdbx_description
1 polymer ?
#
loop_
_entity_poly.entity_id
_entity_poly.type
_entity_poly.pdbx_seq_one_letter_code
_entity_poly.pdbx_strand_id
1 'polypeptide(L)'
;MAKLIYAIKIYLFRHQKEIFSLTAKEESQLKRFVQFGALLYTKTWIQAPCAAEAPGGDLLLWKNLEQYQSIDHDISIAAQKILQNHMWYLSDETASLALFSDEVSPIEKQKIITGFGIEPSERHV
;
A
#
# COMPACT_ATOMS: atom_id res chain seq x y z
N MET A 1 -7.98 -4.26 7.21
CA MET A 1 -7.68 -5.69 6.98
C MET A 1 -8.87 -6.65 7.08
N ALA A 2 -9.64 -6.70 8.18
CA ALA A 2 -10.69 -7.73 8.35
C ALA A 2 -11.65 -7.87 7.15
N LYS A 3 -12.14 -6.75 6.59
CA LYS A 3 -13.00 -6.74 5.39
C LYS A 3 -12.37 -7.45 4.19
N LEU A 4 -11.06 -7.27 3.98
CA LEU A 4 -10.34 -7.92 2.88
C LEU A 4 -10.25 -9.44 3.10
N ILE A 5 -9.96 -9.89 4.33
CA ILE A 5 -9.91 -11.32 4.66
C ILE A 5 -11.27 -11.97 4.39
N TYR A 6 -12.37 -11.33 4.82
CA TYR A 6 -13.71 -11.83 4.52
C TYR A 6 -14.02 -11.80 3.03
N ALA A 7 -13.66 -10.74 2.32
CA ALA A 7 -13.84 -10.66 0.87
C ALA A 7 -13.11 -11.79 0.13
N ILE A 8 -11.86 -12.09 0.52
CA ILE A 8 -11.08 -13.21 -0.01
C ILE A 8 -11.81 -14.53 0.26
N LYS A 9 -12.26 -14.77 1.49
CA LYS A 9 -13.02 -15.99 1.83
C LYS A 9 -14.27 -16.13 0.98
N ILE A 10 -15.10 -15.10 0.91
CA ILE A 10 -16.33 -15.10 0.11
C ILE A 10 -16.00 -15.38 -1.36
N TYR A 11 -14.94 -14.77 -1.91
CA TYR A 11 -14.54 -14.98 -3.30
C TYR A 11 -14.02 -16.41 -3.57
N LEU A 12 -13.27 -16.99 -2.63
CA LEU A 12 -12.79 -18.38 -2.74
C LEU A 12 -13.95 -19.39 -2.73
N PHE A 13 -14.95 -19.16 -1.89
CA PHE A 13 -16.10 -20.05 -1.72
C PHE A 13 -17.34 -19.65 -2.53
N ARG A 14 -17.23 -18.68 -3.46
CA ARG A 14 -18.37 -18.09 -4.21
C ARG A 14 -19.23 -19.05 -5.03
N HIS A 15 -18.73 -20.26 -5.27
CA HIS A 15 -19.46 -21.33 -5.98
C HIS A 15 -20.33 -22.19 -5.06
N GLN A 16 -20.18 -22.07 -3.74
CA GLN A 16 -21.06 -22.68 -2.74
C GLN A 16 -22.32 -21.82 -2.59
N LYS A 17 -23.27 -21.98 -3.54
CA LYS A 17 -24.45 -21.12 -3.66
C LYS A 17 -25.40 -21.21 -2.45
N GLU A 18 -25.37 -22.32 -1.73
CA GLU A 18 -26.05 -22.51 -0.45
C GLU A 18 -25.51 -21.62 0.69
N ILE A 19 -24.27 -21.14 0.57
CA ILE A 19 -23.64 -20.24 1.56
C ILE A 19 -23.61 -18.80 1.05
N PHE A 20 -23.25 -18.60 -0.22
CA PHE A 20 -23.07 -17.28 -0.82
C PHE A 20 -23.87 -17.13 -2.12
N SER A 21 -24.97 -16.38 -2.04
CA SER A 21 -25.80 -16.04 -3.20
C SER A 21 -25.43 -14.66 -3.77
N LEU A 22 -24.27 -14.57 -4.42
CA LEU A 22 -23.81 -13.33 -5.06
C LEU A 22 -24.48 -13.13 -6.42
N THR A 23 -24.90 -11.89 -6.69
CA THR A 23 -25.21 -11.45 -8.05
C THR A 23 -23.95 -11.34 -8.89
N ALA A 24 -24.09 -11.35 -10.23
CA ALA A 24 -22.94 -11.18 -11.13
C ALA A 24 -22.19 -9.85 -10.90
N LYS A 25 -22.91 -8.78 -10.53
CA LYS A 25 -22.32 -7.49 -10.19
C LYS A 25 -21.48 -7.57 -8.92
N GLU A 26 -22.01 -8.19 -7.86
CA GLU A 26 -21.28 -8.36 -6.60
C GLU A 26 -20.06 -9.24 -6.77
N GLU A 27 -20.16 -10.36 -7.51
CA GLU A 27 -19.01 -11.22 -7.77
C GLU A 27 -17.90 -10.47 -8.54
N SER A 28 -18.27 -9.65 -9.53
CA SER A 28 -17.33 -8.82 -10.28
C SER A 28 -16.65 -7.76 -9.42
N GLN A 29 -17.40 -7.04 -8.59
CA GLN A 29 -16.85 -6.04 -7.67
C GLN A 29 -15.97 -6.69 -6.59
N LEU A 30 -16.39 -7.84 -6.07
CA LEU A 30 -15.64 -8.62 -5.09
C LEU A 30 -14.31 -9.11 -5.68
N LYS A 31 -14.33 -9.59 -6.93
CA LYS A 31 -13.11 -9.98 -7.66
C LYS A 31 -12.11 -8.83 -7.72
N ARG A 32 -12.55 -7.64 -8.15
CA ARG A 32 -11.70 -6.43 -8.25
C ARG A 32 -11.04 -6.10 -6.91
N PHE A 33 -11.85 -6.07 -5.84
CA PHE A 33 -11.37 -5.77 -4.49
C PHE A 33 -10.39 -6.82 -3.95
N VAL A 34 -10.68 -8.11 -4.17
CA VAL A 34 -9.80 -9.22 -3.77
C VAL A 34 -8.48 -9.21 -4.54
N GLN A 35 -8.51 -8.93 -5.84
CA GLN A 35 -7.29 -8.81 -6.66
C GLN A 35 -6.39 -7.69 -6.16
N PHE A 36 -6.95 -6.50 -5.93
CA PHE A 36 -6.22 -5.39 -5.31
C PHE A 36 -5.61 -5.80 -3.96
N GLY A 37 -6.45 -6.39 -3.10
CA GLY A 37 -6.03 -6.76 -1.77
C GLY A 37 -4.92 -7.80 -1.74
N ALA A 38 -5.02 -8.82 -2.59
CA ALA A 38 -4.05 -9.92 -2.67
C ALA A 38 -2.73 -9.50 -3.33
N LEU A 39 -2.78 -8.70 -4.40
CA LEU A 39 -1.60 -8.33 -5.19
C LEU A 39 -0.80 -7.19 -4.55
N LEU A 40 -1.47 -6.26 -3.87
CA LEU A 40 -0.86 -5.02 -3.40
C LEU A 40 -0.96 -4.90 -1.87
N TYR A 41 -2.18 -4.78 -1.37
CA TYR A 41 -2.41 -4.28 -0.02
C TYR A 41 -1.95 -5.26 1.08
N THR A 42 -2.07 -6.56 0.85
CA THR A 42 -1.71 -7.58 1.86
C THR A 42 -0.22 -7.54 2.20
N LYS A 43 0.66 -7.32 1.22
CA LYS A 43 2.10 -7.20 1.44
C LYS A 43 2.40 -6.01 2.35
N THR A 44 1.93 -4.82 1.98
CA THR A 44 2.12 -3.60 2.77
C THR A 44 1.54 -3.74 4.18
N TRP A 45 0.35 -4.36 4.31
CA TRP A 45 -0.27 -4.57 5.61
C TRP A 45 0.53 -5.49 6.53
N ILE A 46 1.12 -6.57 6.02
CA ILE A 46 1.95 -7.48 6.83
C ILE A 46 3.20 -6.78 7.34
N GLN A 47 3.76 -5.85 6.56
CA GLN A 47 4.95 -5.09 6.92
C GLN A 47 4.64 -3.87 7.81
N ALA A 48 3.40 -3.40 7.85
CA ALA A 48 2.99 -2.20 8.59
C ALA A 48 3.39 -2.16 10.09
N PRO A 49 3.45 -3.28 10.85
CA PRO A 49 3.93 -3.24 12.23
C PRO A 49 5.43 -2.94 12.37
N CYS A 50 6.23 -3.09 11.30
CA CYS A 50 7.65 -2.77 11.32
C CYS A 50 7.85 -1.28 10.98
N ALA A 51 8.10 -0.47 11.99
CA ALA A 51 8.24 0.98 11.84
C ALA A 51 9.40 1.38 10.89
N ALA A 52 10.48 0.58 10.84
CA ALA A 52 11.60 0.82 9.94
C ALA A 52 11.22 0.64 8.46
N GLU A 53 10.28 -0.25 8.17
CA GLU A 53 9.82 -0.53 6.80
C GLU A 53 8.70 0.41 6.35
N ALA A 54 8.02 1.09 7.28
CA ALA A 54 6.84 1.90 6.96
C ALA A 54 7.10 2.99 5.91
N PRO A 55 8.17 3.83 6.02
CA PRO A 55 8.44 4.87 5.04
C PRO A 55 8.64 4.33 3.62
N GLY A 56 9.49 3.31 3.47
CA GLY A 56 9.78 2.69 2.17
C GLY A 56 8.57 1.91 1.63
N GLY A 57 7.84 1.23 2.51
CA GLY A 57 6.65 0.46 2.18
C GLY A 57 5.51 1.31 1.62
N ASP A 58 5.27 2.50 2.16
CA ASP A 58 4.24 3.41 1.67
C ASP A 58 4.62 4.02 0.30
N LEU A 59 5.88 4.42 0.12
CA LEU A 59 6.38 4.90 -1.18
C LEU A 59 6.37 3.79 -2.25
N LEU A 60 6.67 2.54 -1.86
CA LEU A 60 6.58 1.40 -2.76
C LEU A 60 5.12 1.09 -3.11
N LEU A 61 4.20 1.15 -2.14
CA LEU A 61 2.77 1.00 -2.40
C LEU A 61 2.28 2.07 -3.38
N TRP A 62 2.72 3.32 -3.24
CA TRP A 62 2.39 4.39 -4.18
C TRP A 62 2.79 4.03 -5.62
N LYS A 63 4.04 3.64 -5.84
CA LYS A 63 4.54 3.22 -7.18
C LYS A 63 3.78 2.01 -7.73
N ASN A 64 3.49 1.03 -6.88
CA ASN A 64 2.75 -0.15 -7.31
C ASN A 64 1.31 0.19 -7.69
N LEU A 65 0.69 1.17 -7.02
CA LEU A 65 -0.62 1.70 -7.40
C LEU A 65 -0.55 2.37 -8.78
N GLU A 66 0.45 3.21 -9.06
CA GLU A 66 0.63 3.81 -10.39
C GLU A 66 0.66 2.76 -11.50
N GLN A 67 1.38 1.65 -11.29
CA GLN A 67 1.39 0.53 -12.23
C GLN A 67 0.04 -0.19 -12.30
N TYR A 68 -0.64 -0.36 -11.17
CA TYR A 68 -1.94 -1.03 -11.07
C TYR A 68 -3.07 -0.26 -11.74
N GLN A 69 -2.91 1.03 -12.03
CA GLN A 69 -3.89 1.78 -12.83
C GLN A 69 -4.18 1.11 -14.19
N SER A 70 -3.20 0.40 -14.77
CA SER A 70 -3.38 -0.37 -16.01
C SER A 70 -4.28 -1.60 -15.86
N ILE A 71 -4.47 -2.09 -14.63
CA ILE A 71 -5.31 -3.25 -14.29
C ILE A 71 -6.68 -2.79 -13.79
N ASP A 72 -6.70 -1.83 -12.86
CA ASP A 72 -7.92 -1.26 -12.30
C ASP A 72 -7.69 0.21 -11.91
N HIS A 73 -8.02 1.09 -12.85
CA HIS A 73 -7.85 2.53 -12.69
C HIS A 73 -8.60 3.08 -11.47
N ASP A 74 -9.89 2.75 -11.32
CA ASP A 74 -10.71 3.32 -10.26
C ASP A 74 -10.20 2.95 -8.87
N ILE A 75 -9.88 1.67 -8.65
CA ILE A 75 -9.38 1.21 -7.35
C ILE A 75 -8.02 1.85 -7.07
N SER A 76 -7.15 1.92 -8.08
CA SER A 76 -5.84 2.54 -7.92
C SER A 76 -5.96 4.01 -7.50
N ILE A 77 -6.75 4.81 -8.23
CA ILE A 77 -6.92 6.23 -7.91
C ILE A 77 -7.56 6.42 -6.52
N ALA A 78 -8.56 5.60 -6.18
CA ALA A 78 -9.18 5.64 -4.86
C ALA A 78 -8.18 5.31 -3.74
N ALA A 79 -7.35 4.27 -3.92
CA ALA A 79 -6.34 3.87 -2.96
C ALA A 79 -5.21 4.90 -2.84
N GLN A 80 -4.75 5.49 -3.95
CA GLN A 80 -3.75 6.57 -3.95
C GLN A 80 -4.26 7.78 -3.18
N LYS A 81 -5.52 8.18 -3.38
CA LYS A 81 -6.12 9.30 -2.65
C LYS A 81 -6.15 9.04 -1.13
N ILE A 82 -6.47 7.81 -0.72
CA ILE A 82 -6.40 7.44 0.71
C ILE A 82 -4.96 7.48 1.20
N LEU A 83 -4.02 6.89 0.46
CA LEU A 83 -2.61 6.87 0.82
C LEU A 83 -2.02 8.27 0.93
N GLN A 84 -2.36 9.18 0.01
CA GLN A 84 -1.97 10.59 0.06
C GLN A 84 -2.43 11.27 1.35
N ASN A 85 -3.65 10.98 1.79
CA ASN A 85 -4.17 11.48 3.07
C ASN A 85 -3.47 10.87 4.29
N HIS A 86 -2.71 9.79 4.13
CA HIS A 86 -1.86 9.21 5.17
C HIS A 86 -0.42 9.69 5.10
N MET A 87 0.05 10.26 3.98
CA MET A 87 1.45 10.72 3.85
C MET A 87 1.83 11.87 4.80
N TRP A 88 0.89 12.48 5.52
CA TRP A 88 1.19 13.51 6.52
C TRP A 88 2.15 13.03 7.62
N TYR A 89 2.17 11.72 7.92
CA TYR A 89 3.07 11.20 8.96
C TYR A 89 4.50 11.04 8.45
N LEU A 90 4.75 11.08 7.13
CA LEU A 90 6.06 10.91 6.52
C LEU A 90 6.91 12.19 6.63
N SER A 91 7.25 12.56 7.86
CA SER A 91 8.15 13.65 8.21
C SER A 91 9.61 13.19 8.23
N ASP A 92 10.55 14.10 8.50
CA ASP A 92 11.97 13.75 8.64
C ASP A 92 12.20 12.75 9.78
N GLU A 93 11.50 12.91 10.89
CA GLU A 93 11.58 12.02 12.04
C GLU A 93 11.13 10.60 11.69
N THR A 94 10.02 10.44 10.98
CA THR A 94 9.53 9.10 10.62
C THR A 94 10.28 8.52 9.43
N ALA A 95 10.72 9.34 8.48
CA ALA A 95 11.61 8.92 7.39
C ALA A 95 12.96 8.41 7.95
N SER A 96 13.44 8.97 9.06
CA SER A 96 14.67 8.49 9.72
C SER A 96 14.56 7.05 10.22
N LEU A 97 13.35 6.53 10.46
CA LEU A 97 13.14 5.13 10.84
C LEU A 97 13.62 4.16 9.74
N ALA A 98 13.57 4.59 8.48
CA ALA A 98 14.09 3.80 7.35
C ALA A 98 15.60 3.54 7.43
N LEU A 99 16.36 4.30 8.23
CA LEU A 99 17.78 4.05 8.47
C LEU A 99 18.02 2.72 9.20
N PHE A 100 17.01 2.20 9.92
CA PHE A 100 17.05 0.91 10.61
C PHE A 100 16.54 -0.25 9.76
N SER A 101 16.06 0.00 8.54
CA SER A 101 15.61 -1.05 7.62
C SER A 101 16.80 -1.79 7.01
N ASP A 102 16.69 -3.11 6.89
CA ASP A 102 17.66 -3.94 6.15
C ASP A 102 17.43 -3.87 4.62
N GLU A 103 16.23 -3.43 4.19
CA GLU A 103 15.86 -3.27 2.79
C GLU A 103 16.42 -1.98 2.16
N VAL A 104 16.81 -1.00 2.98
CA VAL A 104 17.42 0.25 2.52
C VAL A 104 18.93 0.07 2.42
N SER A 105 19.50 0.27 1.23
CA SER A 105 20.94 0.12 1.02
C SER A 105 21.75 1.19 1.76
N PRO A 106 23.04 0.95 2.08
CA PRO A 106 23.89 1.96 2.72
C PRO A 106 23.97 3.28 1.94
N ILE A 107 23.94 3.21 0.60
CA ILE A 107 23.95 4.39 -0.28
C ILE A 107 22.64 5.18 -0.14
N GLU A 108 21.49 4.50 -0.07
CA GLU A 108 20.20 5.16 0.14
C GLU A 108 20.10 5.76 1.54
N LYS A 109 20.62 5.09 2.58
CA LYS A 109 20.71 5.65 3.94
C LYS A 109 21.51 6.94 3.97
N GLN A 110 22.64 7.00 3.26
CA GLN A 110 23.42 8.24 3.11
C GLN A 110 22.60 9.35 2.44
N LYS A 111 21.88 9.04 1.36
CA LYS A 111 21.02 10.02 0.69
C LYS A 111 19.92 10.56 1.59
N ILE A 112 19.29 9.70 2.39
CA ILE A 112 18.28 10.10 3.38
C ILE A 112 18.89 11.10 4.37
N ILE A 113 20.05 10.77 4.94
CA ILE A 113 20.77 11.64 5.90
C ILE A 113 21.15 12.98 5.25
N THR A 114 21.69 12.97 4.04
CA THR A 114 22.04 14.20 3.31
C THR A 114 20.80 15.05 3.03
N GLY A 115 19.67 14.42 2.69
CA GLY A 115 18.39 15.09 2.50
C GLY A 115 17.90 15.85 3.74
N PHE A 116 18.11 15.30 4.93
CA PHE A 116 17.76 15.96 6.19
C PHE A 116 18.60 17.21 6.50
N GLY A 117 19.84 17.26 5.99
CA GLY A 117 20.73 18.43 6.15
C GLY A 117 20.35 19.63 5.27
N ILE A 118 19.35 19.48 4.40
CA ILE A 118 18.82 20.55 3.54
C ILE A 118 17.54 21.09 4.18
N GLU A 119 17.43 22.42 4.27
CA GLU A 119 16.23 23.09 4.77
C GLU A 119 15.00 22.58 4.00
N PRO A 120 13.88 22.26 4.67
CA PRO A 120 12.69 21.71 4.00
C PRO A 120 12.19 22.55 2.82
N SER A 121 12.37 23.88 2.87
CA SER A 121 12.01 24.81 1.80
C SER A 121 12.91 24.75 0.55
N GLU A 122 14.10 24.16 0.66
CA GLU A 122 15.11 24.07 -0.39
C GLU A 122 15.18 22.68 -1.03
N ARG A 123 14.40 21.72 -0.53
CA ARG A 123 14.32 20.37 -1.10
C ARG A 123 13.53 20.42 -2.41
N HIS A 124 14.17 20.09 -3.52
CA HIS A 124 13.48 19.83 -4.78
C HIS A 124 12.73 18.50 -4.68
N VAL A 125 11.40 18.58 -4.56
CA VAL A 125 10.49 17.43 -4.66
C VAL A 125 10.04 17.29 -6.10
#